data_AF-A0A7C3B2H2-F1
#
_entry.id   AF-A0A7C3B2H2-F1
#
_cell.length_a   1.000
_cell.length_b   1.000
_cell.length_c   1.000
_cell.angle_alpha   90.00
_cell.angle_beta   90.00
_cell.angle_gamma   90.00
#
_symmetry.space_group_name_H-M   'P 1'
#
loop_
_entity.id
_entity.type
_entity.pdbx_description
1 polymer ?
#
loop_
_entity_poly.entity_id
_entity_poly.type
_entity_poly.pdbx_seq_one_letter_code
_entity_poly.pdbx_strand_id
1 'polypeptide(L)'
;EDDALGVSGVAPGCSLLNVKVADDIGSCRSSALAQGIIWAVDNGASVINISIEFGEPSLALEKAIDYAWDRGSLTVAAAGNRGSDAPTYPAYYQNCLSVSAVKQDNNLAPLSNRGEWVDVLAPGFNVYSTLPGNGYGYKTGTSFACAYVSGLAALLFDVVTDTNQNGRSNDEVRAIIESGCCD
;
A
#
# COMPACT_ATOMS: atom_id res chain seq x y z
N GLU A 1 5.81 18.85 4.56
CA GLU A 1 5.69 20.05 5.41
C GLU A 1 4.98 19.66 6.71
N ASP A 2 5.43 20.19 7.86
CA ASP A 2 4.75 20.09 9.17
C ASP A 2 4.50 21.53 9.63
N ASP A 3 3.23 21.94 9.67
CA ASP A 3 2.79 23.30 10.02
C ASP A 3 2.23 23.40 11.45
N ALA A 4 2.42 22.36 12.27
CA ALA A 4 1.91 22.24 13.64
C ALA A 4 0.38 22.40 13.78
N LEU A 5 -0.37 22.34 12.67
CA LEU A 5 -1.83 22.44 12.60
C LEU A 5 -2.40 21.24 11.84
N GLY A 6 -2.34 20.04 12.43
CA GLY A 6 -2.96 18.85 11.83
C GLY A 6 -2.27 17.55 12.19
N VAL A 7 -2.07 16.69 11.18
CA VAL A 7 -1.35 15.41 11.29
C VAL A 7 -0.20 15.42 10.27
N SER A 8 0.97 14.90 10.65
CA SER A 8 2.07 14.64 9.72
C SER A 8 1.95 13.23 9.14
N GLY A 9 2.10 13.09 7.83
CA GLY A 9 2.28 11.79 7.19
C GLY A 9 3.63 11.16 7.56
N VAL A 10 3.80 9.88 7.24
CA VAL A 10 5.05 9.13 7.50
C VAL A 10 6.23 9.70 6.69
N ALA A 11 5.98 10.10 5.43
CA ALA A 11 6.99 10.69 4.53
C ALA A 11 6.58 12.11 4.10
N PRO A 12 6.69 13.13 4.98
CA PRO A 12 6.13 14.46 4.71
C PRO A 12 6.85 15.27 3.61
N GLY A 13 8.00 14.79 3.12
CA GLY A 13 8.77 15.39 2.03
C GLY A 13 8.51 14.75 0.66
N CYS A 14 7.74 13.67 0.57
CA CYS A 14 7.47 13.02 -0.71
C CYS A 14 6.45 13.81 -1.55
N SER A 15 6.54 13.66 -2.87
CA SER A 15 5.50 14.15 -3.78
C SER A 15 4.41 13.09 -3.96
N LEU A 16 3.15 13.51 -3.96
CA LEU A 16 2.00 12.63 -4.15
C LEU A 16 1.45 12.73 -5.58
N LEU A 17 1.24 11.58 -6.22
CA LEU A 17 0.53 11.45 -7.48
C LEU A 17 -0.87 10.89 -7.22
N ASN A 18 -1.90 11.70 -7.44
CA ASN A 18 -3.29 11.29 -7.22
C ASN A 18 -3.88 10.65 -8.48
N VAL A 19 -4.07 9.33 -8.46
CA VAL A 19 -4.63 8.57 -9.59
C VAL A 19 -6.06 8.13 -9.28
N LYS A 20 -7.05 8.81 -9.87
CA LYS A 20 -8.47 8.48 -9.68
C LYS A 20 -8.87 7.28 -10.55
N VAL A 21 -9.00 6.10 -9.93
CA VAL A 21 -9.42 4.85 -10.58
C VAL A 21 -10.81 4.36 -10.15
N ALA A 22 -11.37 4.96 -9.10
CA ALA A 22 -12.69 4.65 -8.57
C ALA A 22 -13.68 5.80 -8.79
N ASP A 23 -14.96 5.47 -8.89
CA ASP A 23 -16.04 6.45 -8.96
C ASP A 23 -16.37 7.05 -7.58
N ASP A 24 -17.39 7.91 -7.53
CA ASP A 24 -17.73 8.68 -6.32
C ASP A 24 -18.35 7.83 -5.20
N ILE A 25 -18.71 6.57 -5.48
CA ILE A 25 -19.15 5.61 -4.46
C ILE A 25 -18.05 4.60 -4.10
N GLY A 26 -16.83 4.77 -4.63
CA GLY A 26 -15.69 3.90 -4.40
C GLY A 26 -15.68 2.62 -5.22
N SER A 27 -16.52 2.53 -6.27
CA SER A 27 -16.50 1.39 -7.19
C SER A 27 -15.36 1.53 -8.19
N CYS A 28 -14.63 0.43 -8.43
CA CYS A 28 -13.50 0.39 -9.35
C CYS A 28 -13.59 -0.88 -10.20
N ARG A 29 -13.17 -0.80 -11.47
CA ARG A 29 -12.95 -1.98 -12.31
C ARG A 29 -11.47 -2.35 -12.25
N SER A 30 -11.15 -3.64 -12.19
CA SER A 30 -9.76 -4.11 -12.18
C SER A 30 -8.94 -3.59 -13.37
N SER A 31 -9.55 -3.42 -14.54
CA SER A 31 -8.91 -2.81 -15.71
C SER A 31 -8.60 -1.33 -15.55
N ALA A 32 -9.43 -0.57 -14.83
CA ALA A 32 -9.17 0.84 -14.54
C ALA A 32 -8.04 0.97 -13.52
N LEU A 33 -8.00 0.09 -12.50
CA LEU A 33 -6.87 0.03 -11.57
C LEU A 33 -5.56 -0.32 -12.30
N ALA A 34 -5.59 -1.32 -13.19
CA ALA A 34 -4.44 -1.71 -14.00
C ALA A 34 -3.87 -0.54 -14.82
N GLN A 35 -4.74 0.22 -15.49
CA GLN A 35 -4.34 1.42 -16.23
C GLN A 35 -3.77 2.51 -15.30
N GLY A 36 -4.37 2.70 -14.12
CA GLY A 36 -3.88 3.65 -13.13
C GLY A 36 -2.49 3.30 -12.60
N ILE A 37 -2.21 2.02 -12.38
CA ILE A 37 -0.88 1.54 -11.97
C ILE A 37 0.15 1.86 -13.05
N ILE A 38 -0.12 1.49 -14.30
CA ILE A 38 0.79 1.76 -15.43
C ILE A 38 1.04 3.27 -15.56
N TRP A 39 -0.02 4.08 -15.49
CA TRP A 39 0.10 5.54 -15.55
C TRP A 39 0.96 6.09 -14.40
N ALA A 40 0.81 5.58 -13.18
CA ALA A 40 1.62 6.03 -12.04
C ALA A 40 3.11 5.74 -12.26
N VAL A 41 3.44 4.53 -12.73
CA VAL A 41 4.81 4.13 -13.06
C VAL A 41 5.39 5.02 -14.15
N ASP A 42 4.64 5.25 -15.24
CA ASP A 42 5.06 6.10 -16.36
C ASP A 42 5.27 7.56 -15.96
N ASN A 43 4.64 7.99 -14.86
CA ASN A 43 4.82 9.33 -14.28
C ASN A 43 5.80 9.36 -13.11
N GLY A 44 6.61 8.31 -12.94
CA GLY A 44 7.74 8.30 -12.01
C GLY A 44 7.39 7.91 -10.57
N ALA A 45 6.27 7.23 -10.33
CA ALA A 45 5.94 6.73 -9.01
C ALA A 45 6.91 5.62 -8.57
N SER A 46 7.67 5.85 -7.50
CA SER A 46 8.49 4.80 -6.86
C SER A 46 7.64 3.87 -5.98
N VAL A 47 6.56 4.38 -5.39
CA VAL A 47 5.64 3.62 -4.52
C VAL A 47 4.21 3.85 -4.97
N ILE A 48 3.41 2.78 -5.04
CA ILE A 48 2.00 2.83 -5.43
C ILE A 48 1.15 2.22 -4.30
N ASN A 49 0.44 3.07 -3.56
CA ASN A 49 -0.51 2.67 -2.52
C ASN A 49 -1.87 2.27 -3.12
N ILE A 50 -2.28 1.02 -2.92
CA ILE A 50 -3.53 0.45 -3.44
C ILE A 50 -4.43 0.02 -2.29
N SER A 51 -5.34 0.91 -1.90
CA SER A 51 -6.36 0.64 -0.88
C SER A 51 -7.68 0.15 -1.48
N ILE A 52 -7.61 -0.73 -2.48
CA ILE A 52 -8.74 -1.33 -3.21
C ILE A 52 -8.53 -2.85 -3.24
N GLU A 53 -9.61 -3.60 -3.02
CA GLU A 53 -9.61 -5.07 -3.07
C GLU A 53 -10.57 -5.60 -4.15
N PHE A 54 -10.20 -6.72 -4.76
CA PHE A 54 -11.06 -7.56 -5.59
C PHE A 54 -11.04 -9.00 -5.04
N GLY A 55 -12.18 -9.69 -5.13
CA GLY A 55 -12.29 -11.09 -4.72
C GLY A 55 -11.76 -12.08 -5.77
N GLU A 56 -11.62 -11.64 -7.02
CA GLU A 56 -11.23 -12.49 -8.15
C GLU A 56 -9.95 -11.98 -8.81
N PRO A 57 -9.09 -12.88 -9.31
CA PRO A 57 -7.89 -12.48 -10.04
C PRO A 57 -8.23 -11.85 -11.40
N SER A 58 -7.37 -10.95 -11.86
CA SER A 58 -7.41 -10.37 -13.19
C SER A 58 -6.03 -10.36 -13.82
N LEU A 59 -5.87 -11.07 -14.95
CA LEU A 59 -4.61 -11.10 -15.69
C LEU A 59 -4.11 -9.69 -16.09
N ALA A 60 -5.02 -8.77 -16.39
CA ALA A 60 -4.65 -7.40 -16.73
C ALA A 60 -4.08 -6.64 -15.52
N LEU A 61 -4.64 -6.90 -14.33
CA LEU A 61 -4.17 -6.29 -13.08
C LEU A 61 -2.83 -6.89 -12.65
N GLU A 62 -2.68 -8.20 -12.71
CA GLU A 62 -1.43 -8.91 -12.43
C GLU A 62 -0.29 -8.39 -13.31
N LYS A 63 -0.51 -8.29 -14.63
CA LYS A 63 0.47 -7.72 -15.56
C LYS A 63 0.83 -6.27 -15.25
N ALA A 64 -0.10 -5.47 -14.71
CA ALA A 64 0.20 -4.10 -14.32
C ALA A 64 1.06 -4.04 -13.05
N ILE A 65 0.84 -4.97 -12.10
CA ILE A 65 1.69 -5.13 -10.92
C ILE A 65 3.10 -5.56 -11.34
N ASP A 66 3.21 -6.57 -12.20
CA ASP A 66 4.49 -7.03 -12.74
C ASP A 66 5.20 -5.91 -13.51
N TYR A 67 4.46 -5.14 -14.31
CA TYR A 67 5.00 -3.97 -15.00
C TYR A 67 5.60 -2.94 -14.02
N ALA A 68 4.91 -2.65 -12.92
CA ALA A 68 5.42 -1.73 -11.90
C ALA A 68 6.72 -2.25 -11.28
N TRP A 69 6.74 -3.53 -10.91
CA TRP A 69 7.92 -4.20 -10.36
C TRP A 69 9.10 -4.18 -11.33
N ASP A 70 8.86 -4.54 -12.59
CA ASP A 70 9.83 -4.52 -13.68
C ASP A 70 10.28 -3.11 -14.07
N ARG A 71 9.73 -2.06 -13.47
CA ARG A 71 10.15 -0.67 -13.68
C ARG A 71 10.76 -0.05 -12.43
N GLY A 72 10.91 -0.84 -11.36
CA GLY A 72 11.52 -0.39 -10.11
C GLY A 72 10.54 0.25 -9.13
N SER A 73 9.24 0.16 -9.39
CA SER A 73 8.20 0.66 -8.49
C SER A 73 7.73 -0.45 -7.55
N LEU A 74 7.52 -0.11 -6.27
CA LEU A 74 6.91 -1.01 -5.31
C LEU A 74 5.41 -0.75 -5.19
N THR A 75 4.60 -1.78 -5.44
CA THR A 75 3.15 -1.72 -5.18
C THR A 75 2.87 -2.23 -3.78
N VAL A 76 2.07 -1.48 -3.02
CA VAL A 76 1.68 -1.80 -1.65
C VAL A 76 0.16 -1.87 -1.61
N ALA A 77 -0.41 -3.01 -1.23
CA ALA A 77 -1.85 -3.22 -1.28
C ALA A 77 -2.44 -3.66 0.06
N ALA A 78 -3.65 -3.17 0.35
CA ALA A 78 -4.40 -3.55 1.53
C ALA A 78 -4.89 -5.00 1.40
N ALA A 79 -4.66 -5.83 2.42
CA ALA A 79 -5.08 -7.23 2.47
C ALA A 79 -6.62 -7.39 2.54
N GLY A 80 -7.33 -6.35 2.94
CA GLY A 80 -8.79 -6.31 2.95
C GLY A 80 -9.44 -6.45 4.32
N ASN A 81 -10.75 -6.16 4.37
CA ASN A 81 -11.48 -5.84 5.62
C ASN A 81 -12.62 -6.83 5.96
N ARG A 82 -12.47 -8.11 5.63
CA ARG A 82 -13.53 -9.13 5.80
C ARG A 82 -13.29 -10.09 6.96
N GLY A 83 -12.19 -9.96 7.68
CA GLY A 83 -11.77 -10.93 8.70
C GLY A 83 -11.56 -12.33 8.12
N SER A 84 -11.26 -12.42 6.81
CA SER A 84 -11.16 -13.66 6.05
C SER A 84 -9.70 -14.08 5.87
N ASP A 85 -9.48 -15.36 5.60
CA ASP A 85 -8.22 -15.92 5.14
C ASP A 85 -8.14 -16.09 3.62
N ALA A 86 -9.23 -15.79 2.91
CA ALA A 86 -9.28 -15.87 1.45
C ALA A 86 -8.35 -14.83 0.81
N PRO A 87 -7.63 -15.21 -0.26
CA PRO A 87 -6.87 -14.28 -1.08
C PRO A 87 -7.69 -13.08 -1.55
N THR A 88 -7.07 -11.90 -1.56
CA THR A 88 -7.64 -10.70 -2.20
C THR A 88 -6.64 -10.09 -3.16
N TYR A 89 -7.13 -9.47 -4.23
CA TYR A 89 -6.29 -8.93 -5.29
C TYR A 89 -6.36 -7.40 -5.30
N PRO A 90 -5.24 -6.67 -5.54
CA PRO A 90 -3.94 -7.20 -5.96
C PRO A 90 -3.01 -7.68 -4.84
N ALA A 91 -3.41 -7.62 -3.57
CA ALA A 91 -2.53 -7.94 -2.44
C ALA A 91 -1.93 -9.36 -2.50
N TYR A 92 -2.65 -10.33 -3.07
CA TYR A 92 -2.17 -11.71 -3.23
C TYR A 92 -1.16 -11.92 -4.38
N TYR A 93 -0.93 -10.91 -5.23
CA TYR A 93 0.03 -11.06 -6.33
C TYR A 93 1.47 -11.04 -5.83
N GLN A 94 2.32 -11.90 -6.41
CA GLN A 94 3.69 -12.10 -5.97
C GLN A 94 4.52 -10.80 -5.89
N ASN A 95 4.36 -9.91 -6.87
CA ASN A 95 5.10 -8.65 -6.97
C ASN A 95 4.40 -7.46 -6.29
N CYS A 96 3.42 -7.75 -5.43
CA CYS A 96 2.71 -6.80 -4.59
C CYS A 96 3.07 -7.02 -3.12
N LEU A 97 3.27 -5.94 -2.37
CA LEU A 97 3.47 -6.00 -0.92
C LEU A 97 2.10 -5.94 -0.22
N SER A 98 1.68 -7.06 0.35
CA SER A 98 0.41 -7.24 1.06
C SER A 98 0.49 -6.75 2.51
N VAL A 99 -0.47 -5.91 2.91
CA VAL A 99 -0.48 -5.29 4.24
C VAL A 99 -1.78 -5.56 4.99
N SER A 100 -1.67 -6.21 6.15
CA SER A 100 -2.76 -6.37 7.11
C SER A 100 -2.73 -5.33 8.24
N ALA A 101 -3.85 -5.19 8.93
CA ALA A 101 -4.04 -4.19 9.98
C ALA A 101 -3.92 -4.79 11.38
N VAL A 102 -3.12 -4.14 12.23
CA VAL A 102 -3.08 -4.38 13.68
C VAL A 102 -3.68 -3.22 14.46
N LYS A 103 -4.04 -3.51 15.70
CA LYS A 103 -4.39 -2.55 16.74
C LYS A 103 -3.13 -1.96 17.40
N GLN A 104 -3.34 -0.96 18.25
CA GLN A 104 -2.27 -0.33 19.05
C GLN A 104 -1.58 -1.31 20.03
N ASP A 105 -2.25 -2.40 20.40
CA ASP A 105 -1.70 -3.46 21.24
C ASP A 105 -1.03 -4.59 20.42
N ASN A 106 -0.70 -4.31 19.15
CA ASN A 106 -0.11 -5.24 18.17
C ASN A 106 -0.92 -6.49 17.84
N ASN A 107 -2.12 -6.65 18.40
CA ASN A 107 -3.03 -7.72 18.03
C ASN A 107 -3.68 -7.44 16.67
N LEU A 108 -3.88 -8.47 15.86
CA LEU A 108 -4.60 -8.37 14.58
C LEU A 108 -5.95 -7.67 14.76
N ALA A 109 -6.24 -6.69 13.88
CA ALA A 109 -7.54 -6.03 13.88
C ALA A 109 -8.63 -7.05 13.48
N PRO A 110 -9.80 -7.10 14.18
CA PRO A 110 -10.82 -8.12 13.92
C PRO A 110 -11.33 -8.19 12.46
N LEU A 111 -11.32 -7.07 11.75
CA LEU A 111 -11.70 -6.97 10.34
C LEU A 111 -10.58 -7.36 9.37
N SER A 112 -9.34 -7.45 9.82
CA SER A 112 -8.21 -7.62 8.91
C SER A 112 -8.24 -9.02 8.32
N ASN A 113 -8.09 -9.09 7.00
CA ASN A 113 -7.77 -10.37 6.37
C ASN A 113 -6.37 -10.84 6.82
N ARG A 114 -6.12 -12.14 6.68
CA ARG A 114 -4.92 -12.82 7.19
C ARG A 114 -4.54 -14.02 6.33
N GLY A 115 -3.33 -14.52 6.49
CA GLY A 115 -2.87 -15.75 5.83
C GLY A 115 -1.37 -15.68 5.58
N GLU A 116 -0.78 -16.79 5.14
CA GLU A 116 0.65 -16.87 4.79
C GLU A 116 1.03 -15.96 3.60
N TRP A 117 0.03 -15.47 2.86
CA TRP A 117 0.18 -14.55 1.74
C TRP A 117 0.26 -13.07 2.14
N VAL A 118 0.09 -12.76 3.43
CA VAL A 118 0.27 -11.40 3.95
C VAL A 118 1.74 -11.21 4.29
N ASP A 119 2.39 -10.24 3.67
CA ASP A 119 3.81 -9.99 3.89
C ASP A 119 4.06 -9.28 5.23
N VAL A 120 3.28 -8.24 5.54
CA VAL A 120 3.51 -7.41 6.74
C VAL A 120 2.24 -6.94 7.43
N LEU A 121 2.36 -6.57 8.70
CA LEU A 121 1.30 -5.96 9.50
C LEU A 121 1.67 -4.52 9.88
N ALA A 122 0.70 -3.62 9.82
CA ALA A 122 0.90 -2.22 10.23
C ALA A 122 -0.34 -1.66 10.95
N PRO A 123 -0.22 -0.54 11.68
CA PRO A 123 -1.34 0.07 12.37
C PRO A 123 -2.49 0.42 11.42
N GLY A 124 -3.67 -0.15 11.65
CA GLY A 124 -4.85 0.07 10.81
C GLY A 124 -6.16 0.15 11.58
N PHE A 125 -6.13 0.11 12.92
CA PHE A 125 -7.30 0.19 13.77
C PHE A 125 -7.28 1.45 14.63
N ASN A 126 -8.36 2.24 14.56
CA ASN A 126 -8.48 3.56 15.20
C ASN A 126 -7.28 4.47 14.88
N VAL A 127 -6.99 4.63 13.59
CA VAL A 127 -5.98 5.54 13.08
C VAL A 127 -6.58 6.94 12.95
N TYR A 128 -5.93 7.94 13.55
CA TYR A 128 -6.33 9.34 13.42
C TYR A 128 -5.78 9.93 12.14
N SER A 129 -6.63 10.52 11.29
CA SER A 129 -6.19 11.09 10.01
C SER A 129 -7.14 12.20 9.53
N THR A 130 -6.79 12.83 8.41
CA THR A 130 -7.59 13.85 7.72
C THR A 130 -8.87 13.27 7.13
N LEU A 131 -9.95 14.05 7.17
CA LEU A 131 -11.25 13.74 6.58
C LEU A 131 -11.71 14.89 5.65
N PRO A 132 -12.60 14.63 4.68
CA PRO A 132 -13.18 15.67 3.83
C PRO A 132 -13.79 16.82 4.64
N GLY A 133 -13.76 18.04 4.08
CA GLY A 133 -14.31 19.22 4.74
C GLY A 133 -13.40 19.79 5.84
N ASN A 134 -12.08 19.62 5.72
CA ASN A 134 -11.09 20.07 6.71
C ASN A 134 -11.29 19.45 8.11
N GLY A 135 -11.76 18.20 8.13
CA GLY A 135 -12.00 17.45 9.36
C GLY A 135 -10.85 16.53 9.73
N TYR A 136 -10.86 16.05 10.97
CA TYR A 136 -9.94 15.02 11.45
C TYR A 136 -10.74 14.02 12.28
N GLY A 137 -10.34 12.75 12.25
CA GLY A 137 -11.01 11.73 13.03
C GLY A 137 -10.39 10.36 12.93
N TYR A 138 -10.94 9.44 13.72
CA TYR A 138 -10.50 8.05 13.74
C TYR A 138 -11.21 7.24 12.66
N LYS A 139 -10.43 6.44 11.95
CA LYS A 139 -10.91 5.44 10.99
C LYS A 139 -10.13 4.14 11.15
N THR A 140 -10.72 3.09 10.60
CA THR A 140 -10.24 1.72 10.78
C THR A 140 -10.33 1.01 9.43
N GLY A 141 -9.26 0.31 9.05
CA GLY A 141 -9.16 -0.45 7.80
C GLY A 141 -7.71 -0.77 7.44
N THR A 142 -7.50 -1.87 6.72
CA THR A 142 -6.21 -2.21 6.08
C THR A 142 -5.72 -1.14 5.11
N SER A 143 -6.61 -0.28 4.61
CA SER A 143 -6.25 0.92 3.84
C SER A 143 -5.30 1.85 4.60
N PHE A 144 -5.47 2.01 5.91
CA PHE A 144 -4.60 2.87 6.73
C PHE A 144 -3.24 2.21 6.98
N ALA A 145 -3.24 0.90 7.24
CA ALA A 145 -2.02 0.12 7.37
C ALA A 145 -1.19 0.16 6.06
N CYS A 146 -1.85 0.00 4.92
CA CYS A 146 -1.27 0.15 3.58
C CYS A 146 -0.63 1.53 3.37
N ALA A 147 -1.28 2.61 3.81
CA ALA A 147 -0.73 3.96 3.73
C ALA A 147 0.51 4.16 4.64
N TYR A 148 0.52 3.58 5.84
CA TYR A 148 1.69 3.59 6.72
C TYR A 148 2.90 2.92 6.05
N VAL A 149 2.71 1.72 5.52
CA VAL A 149 3.79 0.97 4.83
C VAL A 149 4.24 1.69 3.56
N SER A 150 3.33 2.29 2.81
CA SER A 150 3.68 3.08 1.62
C SER A 150 4.56 4.29 1.97
N GLY A 151 4.28 4.95 3.10
CA GLY A 151 5.11 6.04 3.59
C GLY A 151 6.49 5.57 4.05
N LEU A 152 6.56 4.42 4.75
CA LEU A 152 7.84 3.80 5.12
C LEU A 152 8.66 3.45 3.86
N ALA A 153 8.04 2.82 2.87
CA ALA A 153 8.67 2.50 1.59
C ALA A 153 9.24 3.74 0.91
N ALA A 154 8.49 4.85 0.90
CA ALA A 154 8.96 6.11 0.30
C ALA A 154 10.21 6.67 0.99
N LEU A 155 10.31 6.55 2.32
CA LEU A 155 11.54 6.92 3.05
C LEU A 155 12.71 5.99 2.72
N LEU A 156 12.44 4.69 2.59
CA LEU A 156 13.46 3.70 2.27
C LEU A 156 14.03 3.89 0.87
N PHE A 157 13.22 4.25 -0.12
CA PHE A 157 13.70 4.57 -1.46
C PHE A 157 14.74 5.70 -1.50
N ASP A 158 14.75 6.60 -0.51
CA ASP A 158 15.71 7.71 -0.42
C ASP A 158 17.09 7.27 0.14
N VAL A 159 17.14 6.16 0.87
CA VAL A 159 18.34 5.74 1.62
C VAL A 159 18.87 4.36 1.22
N VAL A 160 18.07 3.54 0.55
CA VAL A 160 18.43 2.19 0.13
C VAL A 160 19.51 2.23 -0.95
N THR A 161 20.33 1.19 -1.01
CA THR A 161 21.32 0.98 -2.06
C THR A 161 20.91 -0.24 -2.88
N ASP A 162 20.99 -0.14 -4.21
CA ASP A 162 20.85 -1.27 -5.13
C ASP A 162 22.02 -2.25 -4.91
N THR A 163 21.74 -3.36 -4.21
CA THR A 163 22.77 -4.32 -3.77
C THR A 163 23.11 -5.34 -4.85
N ASN A 164 22.15 -5.64 -5.73
CA ASN A 164 22.31 -6.60 -6.80
C ASN A 164 22.70 -5.96 -8.15
N GLN A 165 22.78 -4.63 -8.20
CA GLN A 165 23.21 -3.81 -9.34
C GLN A 165 22.31 -3.98 -10.57
N ASN A 166 21.02 -4.24 -10.36
CA ASN A 166 20.04 -4.40 -11.44
C ASN A 166 19.50 -3.05 -11.96
N GLY A 167 19.87 -1.93 -11.33
CA GLY A 167 19.44 -0.57 -11.64
C GLY A 167 18.12 -0.16 -10.99
N ARG A 168 17.63 -0.91 -10.01
CA ARG A 168 16.36 -0.70 -9.28
C ARG A 168 16.59 -1.02 -7.80
N SER A 169 15.62 -0.69 -6.96
CA SER A 169 15.73 -0.94 -5.51
C SER A 169 14.43 -1.36 -4.85
N ASN A 170 13.38 -1.66 -5.64
CA ASN A 170 12.08 -2.06 -5.10
C ASN A 170 12.16 -3.38 -4.33
N ASP A 171 13.04 -4.30 -4.74
CA ASP A 171 13.29 -5.55 -4.06
C ASP A 171 14.07 -5.35 -2.75
N GLU A 172 15.10 -4.50 -2.71
CA GLU A 172 15.74 -4.16 -1.44
C GLU A 172 14.81 -3.43 -0.47
N VAL A 173 13.99 -2.49 -0.96
CA VAL A 173 12.98 -1.80 -0.13
C VAL A 173 12.01 -2.81 0.45
N ARG A 174 11.48 -3.74 -0.37
CA ARG A 174 10.60 -4.81 0.11
C ARG A 174 11.28 -5.66 1.18
N ALA A 175 12.50 -6.12 0.93
CA ALA A 175 13.24 -6.97 1.87
C ALA A 175 13.52 -6.27 3.22
N ILE A 176 13.82 -4.97 3.21
CA ILE A 176 14.01 -4.18 4.44
C ILE A 176 12.68 -4.07 5.22
N ILE A 177 11.56 -3.86 4.53
CA ILE A 177 10.24 -3.80 5.17
C ILE A 177 9.89 -5.15 5.81
N GLU A 178 10.04 -6.25 5.08
CA GLU A 178 9.71 -7.60 5.56
C GLU A 178 10.59 -8.03 6.74
N SER A 179 11.90 -7.72 6.70
CA SER A 179 12.83 -8.04 7.80
C SER A 179 12.70 -7.12 9.02
N GLY A 180 12.05 -5.97 8.87
CA GLY A 180 11.78 -5.03 9.96
C GLY A 180 10.56 -5.39 10.82
N CYS A 181 9.74 -6.37 10.38
CA CYS A 181 8.61 -6.86 11.15
C CYS A 181 9.07 -7.56 12.43
N CYS A 182 8.43 -7.24 13.55
CA CYS A 182 8.60 -8.00 14.79
C CYS A 182 7.74 -9.26 14.72
N ASP A 183 8.33 -10.42 15.02
CA ASP A 183 7.63 -11.72 15.14
C ASP A 183 6.50 -11.71 16.18
#